data_AF-A0A2S5W0Z5-F1
#
_entry.id   AF-A0A2S5W0Z5-F1
#
_cell.length_a   1.000
_cell.length_b   1.000
_cell.length_c   1.000
_cell.angle_alpha   90.00
_cell.angle_beta   90.00
_cell.angle_gamma   90.00
#
_symmetry.space_group_name_H-M   'P 1'
#
loop_
_entity.id
_entity.type
_entity.pdbx_description
1 polymer ?
#
loop_
_entity_poly.entity_id
_entity_poly.type
_entity_poly.pdbx_seq_one_letter_code
_entity_poly.pdbx_strand_id
1 'polypeptide(L)'
;MLLTAVAATLTGCTAEYHGYDSGIDDVLWRQIASFEDPLSAGIYDPLDETIGIAHTLVPDEYPAPVDDPATYLAGIPAPRWNGSPDALPQLELRDGGAILYDVASVSRTASFSIFIASGPRALPATTNSHISHGPSEVYTCYQIDVDFDSELPPTADRTVLPACPPALVGQLARDAAFASAEVFDG
;
A
#
# COMPACT_ATOMS: atom_id res chain seq x y z
N MET A 1 -14.43 -31.77 44.82
CA MET A 1 -13.12 -31.49 44.21
C MET A 1 -13.40 -31.06 42.77
N LEU A 2 -13.54 -29.75 42.52
CA LEU A 2 -13.83 -29.20 41.20
C LEU A 2 -12.48 -28.96 40.51
N LEU A 3 -12.23 -29.63 39.38
CA LEU A 3 -11.14 -29.25 38.47
C LEU A 3 -11.65 -28.12 37.57
N THR A 4 -11.14 -26.91 37.81
CA THR A 4 -11.33 -25.78 36.92
C THR A 4 -10.25 -25.85 35.84
N ALA A 5 -10.63 -26.23 34.61
CA ALA A 5 -9.74 -26.17 33.46
C ALA A 5 -9.59 -24.71 33.02
N VAL A 6 -8.39 -24.15 33.18
CA VAL A 6 -8.03 -22.84 32.64
C VAL A 6 -7.70 -23.03 31.16
N ALA A 7 -8.59 -22.59 30.28
CA ALA A 7 -8.30 -22.48 28.85
C ALA A 7 -7.31 -21.32 28.64
N ALA A 8 -6.06 -21.63 28.37
CA ALA A 8 -5.07 -20.65 27.94
C ALA A 8 -5.35 -20.29 26.47
N THR A 9 -5.93 -19.12 26.23
CA THR A 9 -6.01 -18.52 24.90
C THR A 9 -4.60 -18.07 24.50
N LEU A 10 -3.96 -18.79 23.59
CA LEU A 10 -2.76 -18.36 22.89
C LEU A 10 -3.14 -17.19 21.99
N THR A 11 -3.07 -15.96 22.51
CA THR A 11 -2.95 -14.77 21.65
C THR A 11 -1.58 -14.87 21.00
N GLY A 12 -1.52 -15.37 19.75
CA GLY A 12 -0.29 -15.31 18.96
C GLY A 12 0.15 -13.86 18.88
N CYS A 13 1.36 -13.56 19.36
CA CYS A 13 1.98 -12.26 19.14
C CYS A 13 2.25 -12.15 17.63
N THR A 14 1.36 -11.47 16.90
CA THR A 14 1.67 -11.03 15.54
C THR A 14 2.77 -9.99 15.68
N ALA A 15 3.94 -10.26 15.10
CA ALA A 15 5.02 -9.27 15.08
C ALA A 15 4.60 -8.12 14.16
N GLU A 16 4.75 -6.89 14.64
CA GLU A 16 4.58 -5.68 13.84
C GLU A 16 5.94 -5.02 13.66
N TYR A 17 6.22 -4.58 12.45
CA TYR A 17 7.49 -4.00 12.04
C TYR A 17 7.31 -2.49 11.87
N HIS A 18 8.14 -1.70 12.54
CA HIS A 18 8.07 -0.24 12.53
C HIS A 18 9.46 0.36 12.38
N GLY A 19 9.57 1.43 11.59
CA GLY A 19 10.79 2.21 11.41
C GLY A 19 11.90 1.52 10.60
N TYR A 20 12.98 2.27 10.35
CA TYR A 20 14.11 1.83 9.51
C TYR A 20 14.83 0.58 10.06
N ASP A 21 14.99 0.49 11.38
CA ASP A 21 15.63 -0.65 12.05
C ASP A 21 14.66 -1.81 12.34
N SER A 22 13.57 -1.93 11.57
CA SER A 22 12.52 -2.94 11.78
C SER A 22 13.04 -4.38 11.73
N GLY A 23 14.18 -4.62 11.06
CA GLY A 23 14.71 -5.96 10.83
C GLY A 23 14.00 -6.70 9.69
N ILE A 24 13.14 -6.02 8.92
CA ILE A 24 12.72 -6.49 7.61
C ILE A 24 13.94 -6.49 6.70
N ASP A 25 14.19 -7.63 6.05
CA ASP A 25 15.31 -7.72 5.12
C ASP A 25 14.99 -7.15 3.74
N ASP A 26 16.05 -6.86 3.02
CA ASP A 26 16.04 -6.27 1.68
C ASP A 26 15.18 -7.02 0.66
N VAL A 27 14.94 -8.33 0.82
CA VAL A 27 14.14 -9.08 -0.16
C VAL A 27 12.69 -8.66 -0.08
N LEU A 28 12.10 -8.71 1.12
CA LEU A 28 10.72 -8.29 1.32
C LEU A 28 10.54 -6.78 1.08
N TRP A 29 11.53 -5.97 1.50
CA TRP A 29 11.53 -4.54 1.23
C TRP A 29 11.48 -4.25 -0.28
N ARG A 30 12.34 -4.88 -1.09
CA ARG A 30 12.36 -4.68 -2.54
C ARG A 30 11.08 -5.17 -3.22
N GLN A 31 10.45 -6.22 -2.68
CA GLN A 31 9.18 -6.70 -3.21
C GLN A 31 8.06 -5.67 -2.98
N ILE A 32 7.97 -5.05 -1.79
CA ILE A 32 7.04 -3.94 -1.56
C ILE A 32 7.35 -2.76 -2.47
N ALA A 33 8.60 -2.31 -2.54
CA ALA A 33 9.03 -1.19 -3.38
C ALA A 33 8.68 -1.41 -4.86
N SER A 34 8.74 -2.66 -5.36
CA SER A 34 8.37 -2.97 -6.75
C SER A 34 6.91 -2.68 -7.10
N PHE A 35 6.02 -2.58 -6.09
CA PHE A 35 4.63 -2.16 -6.25
C PHE A 35 4.41 -0.70 -5.81
N GLU A 36 5.07 -0.28 -4.74
CA GLU A 36 4.95 1.07 -4.18
C GLU A 36 5.53 2.13 -5.12
N ASP A 37 6.72 1.93 -5.70
CA ASP A 37 7.37 2.91 -6.57
C ASP A 37 6.50 3.31 -7.79
N PRO A 38 6.02 2.38 -8.64
CA PRO A 38 5.18 2.76 -9.77
C PRO A 38 3.81 3.32 -9.34
N LEU A 39 3.29 2.89 -8.20
CA LEU A 39 2.04 3.43 -7.66
C LEU A 39 2.23 4.87 -7.18
N SER A 40 3.31 5.14 -6.45
CA SER A 40 3.70 6.47 -5.98
C SER A 40 3.89 7.42 -7.16
N ALA A 41 4.55 7.01 -8.23
CA ALA A 41 4.61 7.81 -9.47
C ALA A 41 3.21 8.12 -10.01
N GLY A 42 2.31 7.12 -10.10
CA GLY A 42 0.94 7.34 -10.56
C GLY A 42 0.08 8.22 -9.65
N ILE A 43 0.45 8.38 -8.37
CA ILE A 43 -0.23 9.21 -7.38
C ILE A 43 0.33 10.64 -7.41
N TYR A 44 1.66 10.78 -7.40
CA TYR A 44 2.31 12.08 -7.17
C TYR A 44 2.71 12.79 -8.46
N ASP A 45 3.02 12.09 -9.55
CA ASP A 45 3.39 12.74 -10.82
C ASP A 45 2.27 13.67 -11.33
N PRO A 46 0.98 13.29 -11.33
CA PRO A 46 -0.10 14.19 -11.77
C PRO A 46 -0.26 15.45 -10.92
N LEU A 47 0.33 15.44 -9.71
CA LEU A 47 0.31 16.51 -8.73
C LEU A 47 1.63 17.30 -8.72
N ASP A 48 2.53 17.08 -9.67
CA ASP A 48 3.78 17.85 -9.73
C ASP A 48 3.55 19.23 -10.34
N GLU A 49 3.87 20.30 -9.58
CA GLU A 49 3.79 21.70 -10.03
C GLU A 49 4.58 21.93 -11.32
N THR A 50 5.71 21.23 -11.47
CA THR A 50 6.61 21.40 -12.61
C THR A 50 5.92 21.01 -13.91
N ILE A 51 4.96 20.07 -13.87
CA ILE A 51 4.16 19.71 -15.04
C ILE A 51 3.26 20.88 -15.46
N GLY A 52 2.67 21.61 -14.52
CA GLY A 52 1.85 22.79 -14.85
C GLY A 52 2.67 23.93 -15.44
N ILE A 53 3.87 24.17 -14.91
CA ILE A 53 4.82 25.14 -15.47
C ILE A 53 5.25 24.70 -16.88
N ALA A 54 5.64 23.43 -17.04
CA ALA A 54 6.12 22.89 -18.31
C ALA A 54 5.02 22.89 -19.39
N HIS A 55 3.78 22.54 -19.03
CA HIS A 55 2.61 22.61 -19.92
C HIS A 55 2.36 24.05 -20.39
N THR A 56 2.54 25.04 -19.53
CA THR A 56 2.39 26.46 -19.91
C THR A 56 3.44 26.90 -20.93
N LEU A 57 4.66 26.35 -20.86
CA LEU A 57 5.76 26.68 -21.76
C LEU A 57 5.71 25.90 -23.08
N VAL A 58 5.37 24.60 -23.02
CA VAL A 58 5.37 23.68 -24.17
C VAL A 58 4.15 22.73 -24.09
N PRO A 59 2.94 23.21 -24.43
CA PRO A 59 1.68 22.47 -24.22
C PRO A 59 1.60 21.14 -24.97
N ASP A 60 2.31 21.00 -26.09
CA ASP A 60 2.29 19.80 -26.94
C ASP A 60 3.18 18.67 -26.38
N GLU A 61 4.08 18.95 -25.43
CA GLU A 61 5.03 17.99 -24.85
C GLU A 61 4.60 17.49 -23.47
N TYR A 62 3.86 18.31 -22.71
CA TYR A 62 3.44 18.01 -21.35
C TYR A 62 1.92 17.98 -21.21
N PRO A 63 1.35 17.03 -20.43
CA PRO A 63 -0.09 16.99 -20.19
C PRO A 63 -0.57 18.21 -19.39
N ALA A 64 -1.84 18.56 -19.56
CA ALA A 64 -2.46 19.58 -18.71
C ALA A 64 -2.51 19.09 -17.25
N PRO A 65 -2.35 19.99 -16.26
CA PRO A 65 -2.54 19.65 -14.85
C PRO A 65 -3.90 19.02 -14.60
N VAL A 66 -3.95 18.04 -13.70
CA VAL A 66 -5.22 17.45 -13.28
C VAL A 66 -5.84 18.35 -12.21
N ASP A 67 -7.03 18.87 -12.47
CA ASP A 67 -7.75 19.78 -11.57
C ASP A 67 -9.09 19.23 -11.08
N ASP A 68 -9.44 18.00 -11.47
CA ASP A 68 -10.68 17.31 -11.10
C ASP A 68 -10.36 16.04 -10.27
N PRO A 69 -10.85 15.94 -9.01
CA PRO A 69 -10.58 14.80 -8.14
C PRO A 69 -11.00 13.44 -8.72
N ALA A 70 -12.11 13.38 -9.46
CA ALA A 70 -12.60 12.13 -10.04
C ALA A 70 -11.70 11.66 -11.20
N THR A 71 -11.26 12.59 -12.05
CA THR A 71 -10.30 12.35 -13.13
C THR A 71 -8.96 11.91 -12.58
N TYR A 72 -8.47 12.58 -11.53
CA TYR A 72 -7.26 12.18 -10.80
C TYR A 72 -7.35 10.73 -10.30
N LEU A 73 -8.41 10.40 -9.56
CA LEU A 73 -8.61 9.05 -9.04
C LEU A 73 -8.72 8.00 -10.14
N ALA A 74 -9.33 8.33 -11.29
CA ALA A 74 -9.43 7.42 -12.43
C ALA A 74 -8.07 7.15 -13.09
N GLY A 75 -7.13 8.10 -13.01
CA GLY A 75 -5.78 8.00 -13.56
C GLY A 75 -4.84 7.07 -12.79
N ILE A 76 -5.12 6.78 -11.52
CA ILE A 76 -4.22 5.95 -10.68
C ILE A 76 -4.18 4.50 -11.20
N PRO A 77 -2.99 3.98 -11.59
CA PRO A 77 -2.84 2.73 -12.31
C PRO A 77 -2.77 1.51 -11.38
N ALA A 78 -3.79 1.31 -10.54
CA ALA A 78 -3.86 0.16 -9.65
C ALA A 78 -5.26 -0.46 -9.58
N PRO A 79 -5.36 -1.79 -9.32
CA PRO A 79 -6.63 -2.45 -9.10
C PRO A 79 -7.39 -1.83 -7.94
N ARG A 80 -8.73 -1.84 -8.03
CA ARG A 80 -9.63 -1.29 -7.01
C ARG A 80 -10.46 -2.39 -6.39
N TRP A 81 -10.54 -2.39 -5.06
CA TRP A 81 -11.42 -3.25 -4.30
C TRP A 81 -12.58 -2.43 -3.73
N ASN A 82 -13.80 -2.90 -3.97
CA ASN A 82 -15.04 -2.22 -3.56
C ASN A 82 -15.55 -2.67 -2.17
N GLY A 83 -14.72 -3.34 -1.37
CA GLY A 83 -15.11 -3.91 -0.09
C GLY A 83 -15.86 -5.25 -0.18
N SER A 84 -16.21 -5.73 -1.39
CA SER A 84 -16.95 -6.98 -1.56
C SER A 84 -16.04 -8.21 -1.43
N PRO A 85 -16.40 -9.22 -0.62
CA PRO A 85 -15.68 -10.49 -0.57
C PRO A 85 -15.64 -11.22 -1.92
N ASP A 86 -16.66 -11.07 -2.75
CA ASP A 86 -16.75 -11.75 -4.05
C ASP A 86 -15.72 -11.25 -5.07
N ALA A 87 -15.18 -10.05 -4.86
CA ALA A 87 -14.15 -9.46 -5.70
C ALA A 87 -12.73 -9.91 -5.30
N LEU A 88 -12.53 -10.43 -4.09
CA LEU A 88 -11.20 -10.77 -3.56
C LEU A 88 -10.42 -11.76 -4.44
N PRO A 89 -11.02 -12.83 -5.01
CA PRO A 89 -10.28 -13.76 -5.84
C PRO A 89 -9.71 -13.14 -7.13
N GLN A 90 -10.22 -11.97 -7.55
CA GLN A 90 -9.82 -11.30 -8.79
C GLN A 90 -8.67 -10.29 -8.57
N LEU A 91 -8.31 -10.01 -7.30
CA LEU A 91 -7.25 -9.06 -6.96
C LEU A 91 -5.84 -9.66 -7.09
N GLU A 92 -5.74 -11.00 -7.28
CA GLU A 92 -4.48 -11.74 -7.52
C GLU A 92 -3.35 -11.44 -6.50
N LEU A 93 -3.70 -11.13 -5.24
CA LEU A 93 -2.74 -10.78 -4.16
C LEU A 93 -1.76 -11.90 -3.76
N ARG A 94 -1.90 -13.10 -4.32
CA ARG A 94 -1.09 -14.28 -3.95
C ARG A 94 0.39 -14.12 -4.28
N ASP A 95 0.71 -13.30 -5.27
CA ASP A 95 2.08 -13.02 -5.70
C ASP A 95 2.54 -11.63 -5.22
N GLY A 96 1.78 -11.01 -4.31
CA GLY A 96 1.94 -9.62 -3.92
C GLY A 96 1.16 -8.65 -4.83
N GLY A 97 1.17 -7.38 -4.47
CA GLY A 97 0.50 -6.34 -5.25
C GLY A 97 0.06 -5.15 -4.41
N ALA A 98 -0.41 -4.11 -5.10
CA ALA A 98 -1.01 -2.93 -4.49
C ALA A 98 -2.46 -2.76 -4.93
N ILE A 99 -3.36 -2.48 -3.98
CA ILE A 99 -4.81 -2.36 -4.19
C ILE A 99 -5.30 -1.04 -3.60
N LEU A 100 -6.12 -0.32 -4.35
CA LEU A 100 -6.87 0.83 -3.85
C LEU A 100 -8.21 0.37 -3.27
N TYR A 101 -8.60 0.92 -2.14
CA TYR A 101 -9.91 0.70 -1.52
C TYR A 101 -10.40 1.98 -0.85
N ASP A 102 -11.67 1.98 -0.41
CA ASP A 102 -12.32 3.15 0.18
C ASP A 102 -12.18 4.44 -0.65
N VAL A 103 -12.24 4.28 -1.98
CA VAL A 103 -12.06 5.37 -2.95
C VAL A 103 -13.29 6.27 -2.97
N ALA A 104 -13.08 7.57 -2.72
CA ALA A 104 -14.12 8.59 -2.74
C ALA A 104 -13.60 9.91 -3.31
N SER A 105 -14.47 10.63 -4.03
CA SER A 105 -14.26 12.03 -4.40
C SER A 105 -15.44 12.86 -3.91
N VAL A 106 -15.18 13.91 -3.15
CA VAL A 106 -16.20 14.84 -2.68
C VAL A 106 -15.71 16.25 -2.96
N SER A 107 -16.46 17.00 -3.75
CA SER A 107 -16.12 18.39 -4.12
C SER A 107 -14.72 18.50 -4.73
N ARG A 108 -13.76 19.08 -4.00
CA ARG A 108 -12.37 19.30 -4.42
C ARG A 108 -11.39 18.37 -3.69
N THR A 109 -11.89 17.29 -3.09
CA THR A 109 -11.05 16.32 -2.38
C THR A 109 -11.16 14.95 -3.01
N ALA A 110 -10.03 14.28 -3.20
CA ALA A 110 -9.94 12.86 -3.48
C ALA A 110 -9.40 12.14 -2.25
N SER A 111 -10.02 11.03 -1.85
CA SER A 111 -9.60 10.20 -0.72
C SER A 111 -9.60 8.74 -1.13
N PHE A 112 -8.56 8.01 -0.73
CA PHE A 112 -8.45 6.58 -0.99
C PHE A 112 -7.45 5.94 -0.02
N SER A 113 -7.63 4.65 0.24
CA SER A 113 -6.65 3.85 0.97
C SER A 113 -5.93 2.89 0.06
N ILE A 114 -4.69 2.58 0.41
CA ILE A 114 -3.81 1.66 -0.31
C ILE A 114 -3.50 0.49 0.61
N PHE A 115 -3.54 -0.72 0.05
CA PHE A 115 -3.02 -1.93 0.65
C PHE A 115 -1.90 -2.46 -0.25
N ILE A 116 -0.73 -2.74 0.31
CA ILE A 116 0.39 -3.34 -0.43
C ILE A 116 0.82 -4.62 0.29
N ALA A 117 1.01 -5.69 -0.47
CA ALA A 117 1.58 -6.94 0.00
C ALA A 117 2.82 -7.30 -0.83
N SER A 118 3.86 -7.82 -0.18
CA SER A 118 5.10 -8.21 -0.84
C SER A 118 4.95 -9.44 -1.72
N GLY A 119 3.92 -10.25 -1.45
CA GLY A 119 3.88 -11.63 -1.90
C GLY A 119 4.86 -12.51 -1.11
N PRO A 120 4.88 -13.82 -1.40
CA PRO A 120 5.81 -14.74 -0.81
C PRO A 120 7.25 -14.33 -1.07
N ARG A 121 8.09 -14.47 -0.05
CA ARG A 121 9.53 -14.26 -0.15
C ARG A 121 10.11 -15.04 -1.32
N ALA A 122 10.70 -14.32 -2.27
CA ALA A 122 11.46 -14.94 -3.34
C ALA A 122 12.72 -15.61 -2.75
N LEU A 123 12.82 -16.94 -2.85
CA LEU A 123 14.04 -17.65 -2.46
C LEU A 123 15.12 -17.40 -3.52
N PRO A 124 16.36 -17.01 -3.15
CA PRO A 124 17.42 -16.86 -4.13
C PRO A 124 17.77 -18.21 -4.77
N ALA A 125 17.99 -18.20 -6.08
CA ALA A 125 18.25 -19.40 -6.89
C ALA A 125 19.53 -20.16 -6.52
N THR A 126 20.40 -19.57 -5.69
CA THR A 126 21.74 -20.10 -5.39
C THR A 126 22.18 -19.83 -3.95
N THR A 127 21.49 -20.33 -2.92
CA THR A 127 22.15 -20.45 -1.62
C THR A 127 21.50 -21.50 -0.73
N ASN A 128 22.38 -22.30 -0.15
CA ASN A 128 22.09 -23.25 0.91
C ASN A 128 21.45 -22.50 2.09
N SER A 129 20.13 -22.66 2.25
CA SER A 129 19.33 -22.46 3.47
C SER A 129 20.00 -21.62 4.57
N HIS A 130 19.97 -20.30 4.41
CA HIS A 130 19.84 -19.44 5.58
C HIS A 130 18.37 -19.49 5.95
N ILE A 131 18.06 -20.09 7.09
CA ILE A 131 16.71 -20.06 7.66
C ILE A 131 16.40 -18.57 7.91
N SER A 132 15.53 -17.96 7.09
CA SER A 132 15.02 -16.62 7.39
C SER A 132 14.23 -16.71 8.69
N HIS A 133 14.60 -15.88 9.67
CA HIS A 133 13.96 -15.81 10.98
C HIS A 133 12.77 -14.84 11.04
N GLY A 134 12.28 -14.38 9.88
CA GLY A 134 11.18 -13.43 9.73
C GLY A 134 9.96 -14.02 9.00
N PRO A 135 8.92 -13.21 8.76
CA PRO A 135 7.71 -13.65 8.08
C PRO A 135 8.01 -14.06 6.62
N SER A 136 7.17 -14.93 6.08
CA SER A 136 7.23 -15.29 4.66
C SER A 136 6.73 -14.19 3.72
N GLU A 137 5.99 -13.22 4.25
CA GLU A 137 5.36 -12.12 3.51
C GLU A 137 5.14 -10.92 4.45
N VAL A 138 5.21 -9.70 3.94
CA VAL A 138 4.85 -8.49 4.68
C VAL A 138 3.79 -7.70 3.93
N TYR A 139 3.03 -6.91 4.68
CA TYR A 139 2.02 -6.02 4.11
C TYR A 139 1.95 -4.70 4.86
N THR A 140 1.46 -3.68 4.17
CA THR A 140 1.21 -2.35 4.72
C THR A 140 -0.09 -1.76 4.20
N CYS A 141 -0.58 -0.74 4.89
CA CYS A 141 -1.70 0.07 4.41
C CYS A 141 -1.66 1.48 4.98
N TYR A 142 -2.12 2.41 4.16
CA TYR A 142 -2.18 3.84 4.48
C TYR A 142 -3.26 4.52 3.65
N GLN A 143 -3.75 5.66 4.13
CA GLN A 143 -4.70 6.52 3.45
C GLN A 143 -3.96 7.68 2.77
N ILE A 144 -4.47 8.12 1.64
CA ILE A 144 -4.09 9.37 0.97
C ILE A 144 -5.33 10.24 0.81
N ASP A 145 -5.19 11.50 1.21
CA ASP A 145 -6.15 12.57 0.94
C ASP A 145 -5.48 13.62 0.07
N VAL A 146 -6.12 14.02 -1.02
CA VAL A 146 -5.62 15.04 -1.95
C VAL A 146 -6.61 16.19 -2.01
N ASP A 147 -6.12 17.40 -1.73
CA ASP A 147 -6.89 18.63 -1.73
C ASP A 147 -6.59 19.49 -2.97
N PHE A 148 -7.64 19.79 -3.75
CA PHE A 148 -7.62 20.61 -4.96
C PHE A 148 -8.18 22.03 -4.72
N ASP A 149 -8.51 22.45 -3.49
CA ASP A 149 -9.34 23.65 -3.26
C ASP A 149 -8.65 24.99 -3.62
N SER A 150 -7.32 25.13 -3.61
CA SER A 150 -6.72 26.42 -4.04
C SER A 150 -5.20 26.48 -4.28
N GLU A 151 -4.43 25.44 -3.94
CA GLU A 151 -2.99 25.40 -4.21
C GLU A 151 -2.73 24.66 -5.53
N LEU A 152 -1.88 25.25 -6.38
CA LEU A 152 -1.29 24.58 -7.53
C LEU A 152 0.18 24.34 -7.18
N PRO A 153 0.62 23.09 -7.05
CA PRO A 153 -0.16 21.87 -7.31
C PRO A 153 -1.08 21.49 -6.13
N PRO A 154 -2.05 20.57 -6.35
CA PRO A 154 -2.83 19.97 -5.26
C PRO A 154 -1.91 19.27 -4.25
N THR A 155 -2.26 19.37 -2.97
CA THR A 155 -1.46 18.79 -1.88
C THR A 155 -1.99 17.40 -1.52
N ALA A 156 -1.09 16.43 -1.33
CA ALA A 156 -1.42 15.07 -0.93
C ALA A 156 -0.85 14.75 0.45
N ASP A 157 -1.73 14.37 1.39
CA ASP A 157 -1.38 13.95 2.73
C ASP A 157 -1.47 12.42 2.86
N ARG A 158 -0.46 11.80 3.47
CA ARG A 158 -0.43 10.36 3.76
C ARG A 158 -0.65 10.11 5.25
N THR A 159 -1.55 9.19 5.58
CA THR A 159 -1.79 8.73 6.95
C THR A 159 -1.61 7.22 7.04
N VAL A 160 -0.63 6.75 7.82
CA VAL A 160 -0.45 5.32 8.08
C VAL A 160 -1.63 4.80 8.91
N LEU A 161 -2.24 3.70 8.46
CA LEU A 161 -3.38 3.12 9.15
C LEU A 161 -2.92 2.13 10.22
N PRO A 162 -3.58 2.09 11.39
CA PRO A 162 -3.20 1.18 12.48
C PRO A 162 -3.52 -0.29 12.19
N ALA A 163 -4.36 -0.56 11.18
CA ALA A 163 -4.71 -1.91 10.76
C ALA A 163 -5.23 -1.90 9.32
N CYS A 164 -4.93 -2.98 8.59
CA CYS A 164 -5.41 -3.18 7.23
C CYS A 164 -6.73 -3.96 7.20
N PRO A 165 -7.53 -3.87 6.11
CA PRO A 165 -8.79 -4.59 6.01
C PRO A 165 -8.60 -6.11 6.19
N PRO A 166 -9.30 -6.75 7.15
CA PRO A 166 -9.12 -8.18 7.43
C PRO A 166 -9.39 -9.09 6.23
N ALA A 167 -10.25 -8.66 5.32
CA ALA A 167 -10.57 -9.39 4.10
C ALA A 167 -9.38 -9.47 3.12
N LEU A 168 -8.58 -8.41 3.02
CA LEU A 168 -7.36 -8.36 2.20
C LEU A 168 -6.22 -9.13 2.89
N VAL A 169 -6.04 -8.90 4.21
CA VAL A 169 -5.05 -9.66 5.02
C VAL A 169 -5.32 -11.17 4.95
N GLY A 170 -6.59 -11.57 4.94
CA GLY A 170 -6.99 -12.97 4.82
C GLY A 170 -6.63 -13.65 3.49
N GLN A 171 -6.17 -12.89 2.48
CA GLN A 171 -5.67 -13.45 1.22
C GLN A 171 -4.18 -13.83 1.27
N LEU A 172 -3.45 -13.36 2.29
CA LEU A 172 -1.99 -13.50 2.38
C LEU A 172 -1.56 -14.83 3.02
N ALA A 173 -0.25 -15.06 3.05
CA ALA A 173 0.34 -16.16 3.82
C ALA A 173 -0.06 -16.09 5.30
N ARG A 174 -0.17 -17.27 5.94
CA ARG A 174 -0.62 -17.36 7.35
C ARG A 174 0.31 -16.67 8.34
N ASP A 175 1.59 -16.58 8.01
CA ASP A 175 2.62 -15.91 8.79
C ASP A 175 2.97 -14.53 8.22
N ALA A 176 2.12 -13.96 7.35
CA ALA A 176 2.29 -12.60 6.88
C ALA A 176 2.23 -11.61 8.05
N ALA A 177 3.07 -10.60 8.03
CA ALA A 177 3.18 -9.62 9.11
C ALA A 177 2.97 -8.19 8.63
N PHE A 178 2.37 -7.38 9.49
CA PHE A 178 2.23 -5.95 9.23
C PHE A 178 3.57 -5.23 9.37
N ALA A 179 3.87 -4.39 8.40
CA ALA A 179 4.97 -3.45 8.41
C ALA A 179 4.42 -2.04 8.17
N SER A 180 4.75 -1.09 9.05
CA SER A 180 4.33 0.29 8.85
C SER A 180 4.89 0.83 7.54
N ALA A 181 4.15 1.72 6.89
CA ALA A 181 4.52 2.22 5.57
C ALA A 181 5.87 2.97 5.60
N GLU A 182 6.20 3.60 6.72
CA GLU A 182 7.47 4.25 7.01
C GLU A 182 8.69 3.33 6.93
N VAL A 183 8.51 2.00 7.01
CA VAL A 183 9.61 1.04 6.81
C VAL A 183 10.13 1.08 5.36
N PHE A 184 9.31 1.54 4.43
CA PHE A 184 9.59 1.49 3.00
C PHE A 184 10.00 2.85 2.40
N ASP A 185 9.96 3.94 3.18
CA ASP A 185 10.24 5.32 2.76
C ASP A 185 11.76 5.65 2.60
N GLY A 186 12.55 4.70 2.13
CA GLY A 186 14.03 4.72 2.11
C GLY A 186 14.71 5.98 1.57
#